data_AF-A0A7X3CTM4-F1
#
_entry.id   AF-A0A7X3CTM4-F1
#
_cell.length_a   1.000
_cell.length_b   1.000
_cell.length_c   1.000
_cell.angle_alpha   90.00
_cell.angle_beta   90.00
_cell.angle_gamma   90.00
#
_symmetry.space_group_name_H-M   'P 1'
#
loop_
_entity.id
_entity.type
_entity.pdbx_description
1 polymer ?
#
loop_
_entity_poly.entity_id
_entity_poly.type
_entity_poly.pdbx_seq_one_letter_code
_entity_poly.pdbx_strand_id
1 'polypeptide(L)'
;MKSTRLSLLALLMAAILVPERAEATRILEPFLPSSVSVSQEPSYAKWSRLAVQEAQKRQYRVLDYRYIGLKELSPYAAEQQFKLWVQQNEEPFSLYVTVRYNPKSDKLIRISTKESHP
;
A
#
# COMPACT_ATOMS: atom_id res chain seq x y z
N MET A 1 5.74 47.20 -6.63
CA MET A 1 4.50 47.80 -6.10
C MET A 1 3.89 46.86 -5.07
N LYS A 2 3.90 47.27 -3.79
CA LYS A 2 3.27 46.56 -2.68
C LYS A 2 1.84 47.10 -2.57
N SER A 3 0.83 46.24 -2.70
CA SER A 3 -0.56 46.58 -2.39
C SER A 3 -0.90 45.90 -1.06
N THR A 4 -0.74 46.63 0.05
CA THR A 4 -1.80 47.36 0.77
C THR A 4 -2.80 46.40 1.42
N ARG A 5 -2.54 46.08 2.70
CA ARG A 5 -3.57 45.57 3.60
C ARG A 5 -4.48 46.72 3.97
N LEU A 6 -5.79 46.51 3.93
CA LEU A 6 -6.74 47.35 4.65
C LEU A 6 -7.68 46.46 5.46
N SER A 7 -7.64 46.72 6.76
CA SER A 7 -8.44 46.15 7.82
C SER A 7 -9.67 47.03 8.05
N LEU A 8 -10.84 46.45 8.22
CA LEU A 8 -12.05 47.00 8.85
C LEU A 8 -13.06 45.83 8.82
N LEU A 9 -13.67 45.36 9.90
CA LEU A 9 -14.43 46.11 10.88
C LEU A 9 -14.66 45.18 12.08
N ALA A 10 -14.25 45.60 13.27
CA ALA A 10 -14.77 45.04 14.51
C ALA A 10 -16.19 45.58 14.72
N LEU A 11 -17.15 44.72 15.04
CA LEU A 11 -18.39 45.14 15.68
C LEU A 11 -18.68 44.25 16.88
N LEU A 12 -18.88 44.94 17.99
CA LEU A 12 -19.17 44.50 19.34
C LEU A 12 -20.62 43.97 19.50
N MET A 13 -20.86 43.36 20.66
CA MET A 13 -22.15 43.03 21.32
C MET A 13 -22.75 41.66 20.92
N ALA A 14 -23.15 40.77 21.83
CA ALA A 14 -23.50 40.89 23.24
C ALA A 14 -23.22 39.57 23.98
N ALA A 15 -22.75 39.67 25.23
CA ALA A 15 -22.76 38.58 26.18
C ALA A 15 -24.23 38.24 26.52
N ILE A 16 -24.68 37.06 26.13
CA ILE A 16 -25.89 36.45 26.71
C ILE A 16 -25.40 35.26 27.53
N LEU A 17 -25.51 35.44 28.84
CA LEU A 17 -25.36 34.41 29.86
C LEU A 17 -26.43 33.33 29.57
N VAL A 18 -26.05 32.22 28.94
CA VAL A 18 -26.92 31.06 28.80
C VAL A 18 -26.90 30.31 30.13
N PRO A 19 -28.03 30.12 30.81
CA PRO A 19 -28.07 29.36 32.05
C PRO A 19 -27.85 27.87 31.72
N GLU A 20 -26.75 27.33 32.23
CA GLU A 20 -26.54 25.89 32.33
C GLU A 20 -27.55 25.32 33.34
N ARG A 21 -28.60 24.64 32.85
CA ARG A 21 -29.29 23.52 33.54
C ARG A 21 -30.50 23.01 32.74
N ALA A 22 -30.36 21.83 32.15
CA ALA A 22 -31.29 20.69 32.29
C ALA A 22 -30.89 19.57 31.32
N GLU A 23 -30.68 18.38 31.87
CA GLU A 23 -30.24 17.16 31.18
C GLU A 23 -31.34 16.48 30.36
N ALA A 24 -30.91 15.46 29.60
CA ALA A 24 -31.70 14.40 28.98
C ALA A 24 -32.61 14.85 27.83
N THR A 25 -32.20 14.67 26.57
CA THR A 25 -32.17 13.34 25.95
C THR A 25 -31.23 13.39 24.75
N ARG A 26 -30.00 12.90 24.91
CA ARG A 26 -29.13 12.60 23.77
C ARG A 26 -29.72 11.35 23.11
N ILE A 27 -30.51 11.56 22.05
CA ILE A 27 -30.94 10.48 21.17
C ILE A 27 -29.66 9.76 20.73
N LEU A 28 -29.57 8.48 21.07
CA LEU A 28 -28.50 7.60 20.63
C LEU A 28 -28.62 7.49 19.11
N GLU A 29 -27.82 8.27 18.38
CA GLU A 29 -27.64 8.05 16.96
C GLU A 29 -27.07 6.63 16.80
N PRO A 30 -27.75 5.72 16.09
CA PRO A 30 -27.24 4.37 15.93
C PRO A 30 -25.89 4.48 15.21
N PHE A 31 -24.84 4.06 15.90
CA PHE A 31 -23.54 3.80 15.27
C PHE A 31 -23.77 2.69 14.24
N LEU A 32 -24.11 3.07 13.01
CA LEU A 32 -24.12 2.14 11.89
C LEU A 32 -22.67 1.66 11.75
N PRO A 33 -22.37 0.36 11.90
CA PRO A 33 -21.03 -0.12 11.63
C PRO A 33 -20.75 0.21 10.17
N SER A 34 -19.76 1.06 9.94
CA SER A 34 -19.18 1.23 8.61
C SER A 34 -18.81 -0.16 8.14
N SER A 35 -19.44 -0.62 7.05
CA SER A 35 -19.20 -1.93 6.46
C SER A 35 -17.69 -2.09 6.29
N VAL A 36 -17.09 -2.98 7.07
CA VAL A 36 -15.66 -3.29 6.97
C VAL A 36 -15.47 -4.00 5.64
N SER A 37 -15.08 -3.26 4.61
CA SER A 37 -14.73 -3.86 3.32
C SER A 37 -13.50 -4.74 3.52
N VAL A 38 -13.71 -6.05 3.66
CA VAL A 38 -12.63 -7.04 3.63
C VAL A 38 -12.09 -7.05 2.20
N SER A 39 -11.13 -6.16 1.92
CA SER A 39 -10.43 -6.16 0.64
C SER A 39 -9.68 -7.48 0.53
N GLN A 40 -10.16 -8.38 -0.32
CA GLN A 40 -9.45 -9.61 -0.64
C GLN A 40 -8.08 -9.21 -1.22
N GLU A 41 -7.01 -9.72 -0.63
CA GLU A 41 -5.67 -9.44 -1.11
C GLU A 41 -5.52 -10.02 -2.53
N PRO A 42 -4.89 -9.29 -3.47
CA PRO A 42 -4.67 -9.82 -4.82
C PRO A 42 -3.91 -11.15 -4.78
N SER A 43 -4.26 -12.09 -5.67
CA SER A 43 -3.64 -13.42 -5.73
C SER A 43 -2.12 -13.40 -5.92
N TYR A 44 -1.56 -12.30 -6.45
CA TYR A 44 -0.12 -12.14 -6.62
C TYR A 44 0.61 -11.69 -5.36
N ALA A 45 -0.08 -11.15 -4.37
CA ALA A 45 0.56 -10.44 -3.28
C ALA A 45 1.38 -11.38 -2.38
N LYS A 46 0.89 -12.62 -2.15
CA LYS A 46 1.66 -13.69 -1.49
C LYS A 46 3.04 -13.88 -2.13
N TRP A 47 3.10 -13.97 -3.46
CA TRP A 47 4.32 -14.22 -4.21
C TRP A 47 5.20 -12.97 -4.32
N SER A 48 4.60 -11.77 -4.29
CA SER A 48 5.35 -10.51 -4.23
C SER A 48 6.20 -10.40 -2.97
N ARG A 49 5.69 -10.85 -1.82
CA ARG A 49 6.44 -10.89 -0.56
C ARG A 49 7.66 -11.81 -0.67
N LEU A 50 7.50 -12.98 -1.30
CA LEU A 50 8.63 -13.89 -1.56
C LEU A 50 9.67 -13.26 -2.50
N ALA A 51 9.25 -12.52 -3.51
CA ALA A 51 10.18 -11.83 -4.41
C ALA A 51 11.02 -10.78 -3.68
N VAL A 52 10.41 -9.98 -2.81
CA VAL A 52 11.10 -8.99 -1.97
C VAL A 52 12.06 -9.67 -0.99
N GLN A 53 11.62 -10.75 -0.32
CA GLN A 53 12.47 -11.53 0.57
C GLN A 53 13.69 -12.12 -0.15
N GLU A 54 13.52 -12.56 -1.40
CA GLU A 54 14.64 -13.09 -2.19
C GLU A 54 15.70 -12.02 -2.50
N ALA A 55 15.29 -10.78 -2.78
CA ALA A 55 16.22 -9.66 -2.92
C ALA A 55 16.95 -9.34 -1.59
N GLN A 56 16.20 -9.32 -0.48
CA GLN A 56 16.77 -9.03 0.85
C GLN A 56 17.78 -10.08 1.30
N LYS A 57 17.59 -11.37 0.96
CA LYS A 57 18.56 -12.43 1.23
C LYS A 57 19.92 -12.18 0.55
N ARG A 58 19.91 -11.49 -0.59
CA ARG A 58 21.14 -11.08 -1.29
C ARG A 58 21.71 -9.76 -0.78
N GLN A 59 21.17 -9.25 0.33
CA GLN A 59 21.53 -7.97 0.94
C GLN A 59 21.25 -6.77 0.01
N TYR A 60 20.35 -6.92 -0.96
CA TYR A 60 19.94 -5.83 -1.81
C TYR A 60 18.86 -4.99 -1.11
N ARG A 61 18.99 -3.66 -1.18
CA ARG A 61 17.94 -2.74 -0.74
C ARG A 61 16.89 -2.61 -1.84
N VAL A 62 15.63 -2.92 -1.55
CA VAL A 62 14.54 -2.72 -2.50
C VAL A 62 14.12 -1.26 -2.49
N LEU A 63 14.20 -0.59 -3.63
CA LEU A 63 13.85 0.82 -3.84
C LEU A 63 12.43 0.95 -4.40
N ASP A 64 12.05 0.06 -5.31
CA ASP A 64 10.71 0.01 -5.91
C ASP A 64 10.37 -1.43 -6.36
N TYR A 65 9.09 -1.70 -6.60
CA TYR A 65 8.61 -2.99 -7.08
C TYR A 65 7.46 -2.82 -8.08
N ARG A 66 7.42 -3.74 -9.05
CA ARG A 66 6.35 -3.81 -10.05
C ARG A 66 5.98 -5.25 -10.33
N TYR A 67 4.68 -5.55 -10.29
CA TYR A 67 4.16 -6.80 -10.83
C TYR A 67 4.19 -6.77 -12.36
N ILE A 68 4.80 -7.78 -12.97
CA ILE A 68 4.91 -7.90 -14.43
C ILE A 68 3.76 -8.72 -15.00
N GLY A 69 3.42 -9.85 -14.37
CA GLY A 69 2.30 -10.66 -14.82
C GLY A 69 2.35 -12.11 -14.36
N LEU A 70 1.29 -12.82 -14.75
CA LEU A 70 1.10 -14.27 -14.57
C LEU A 70 1.33 -14.96 -15.91
N LYS A 71 2.02 -16.09 -15.87
CA LYS A 71 2.15 -17.02 -16.98
C LYS A 71 1.73 -18.41 -16.53
N GLU A 72 0.65 -18.92 -17.10
CA GLU A 72 0.23 -20.31 -16.88
C GLU A 72 1.08 -21.23 -17.76
N LEU A 73 1.73 -22.22 -17.15
CA LEU A 73 2.55 -23.19 -17.87
C LEU A 73 1.81 -24.53 -18.04
N SER A 74 1.07 -24.93 -17.02
CA SER A 74 0.23 -26.13 -16.99
C SER A 74 -0.78 -26.06 -15.83
N PRO A 75 -1.72 -27.01 -15.70
CA PRO A 75 -2.64 -27.07 -14.56
C PRO A 75 -1.97 -27.20 -13.18
N TYR A 76 -0.67 -27.51 -13.13
CA TYR A 76 0.11 -27.72 -11.91
C TYR A 76 1.32 -26.79 -11.79
N ALA A 77 1.50 -25.85 -12.74
CA ALA A 77 2.60 -24.90 -12.72
C ALA A 77 2.18 -23.55 -13.33
N ALA A 78 2.36 -22.49 -12.56
CA ALA A 78 2.22 -21.11 -13.00
C ALA A 78 3.41 -20.28 -12.51
N GLU A 79 3.71 -19.20 -13.22
CA GLU A 79 4.76 -18.26 -12.87
C GLU A 79 4.21 -16.87 -12.66
N GLN A 80 4.60 -16.23 -11.57
CA GLN A 80 4.45 -14.80 -11.41
C GLN A 80 5.80 -14.12 -11.50
N GLN A 81 5.85 -13.05 -12.29
CA GLN A 81 7.06 -12.28 -12.49
C GLN A 81 6.93 -10.90 -11.87
N PHE A 82 8.02 -10.48 -11.23
CA PHE A 82 8.16 -9.18 -10.57
C PHE A 82 9.43 -8.52 -11.08
N LYS A 83 9.38 -7.21 -11.25
CA LYS A 83 10.56 -6.37 -11.46
C LYS A 83 10.77 -5.57 -10.19
N LEU A 84 11.92 -5.75 -9.56
CA LEU A 84 12.36 -4.98 -8.41
C LEU A 84 13.41 -4.00 -8.89
N TRP A 85 13.29 -2.74 -8.48
CA TRP A 85 14.41 -1.81 -8.54
C TRP A 85 15.15 -1.94 -7.22
N VAL A 86 16.39 -2.40 -7.28
CA VAL A 86 17.18 -2.72 -6.09
C VAL A 86 18.50 -1.96 -6.12
N GLN A 87 19.16 -1.87 -4.97
CA GLN A 87 20.46 -1.24 -4.82
C GLN A 87 21.40 -2.14 -4.03
N GLN A 88 22.62 -2.29 -4.52
CA GLN A 88 23.72 -2.96 -3.83
C GLN A 88 24.94 -2.02 -3.85
N ASN A 89 25.55 -1.74 -2.69
CA ASN A 89 26.71 -0.86 -2.58
C ASN A 89 26.55 0.47 -3.33
N GLU A 90 25.39 1.13 -3.12
CA GLU A 90 25.00 2.38 -3.77
C GLU A 90 24.66 2.30 -5.27
N GLU A 91 24.94 1.18 -5.94
CA GLU A 91 24.62 0.97 -7.35
C GLU A 91 23.21 0.38 -7.54
N PRO A 92 22.29 1.08 -8.23
CA PRO A 92 20.94 0.59 -8.45
C PRO A 92 20.81 -0.16 -9.78
N PHE A 93 20.06 -1.26 -9.77
CA PHE A 93 19.80 -2.09 -10.95
C PHE A 93 18.43 -2.78 -10.88
N SER A 94 17.98 -3.31 -12.01
CA SER A 94 16.72 -4.05 -12.07
C SER A 94 16.96 -5.53 -11.78
N LEU A 95 16.21 -6.08 -10.83
CA LEU A 95 16.16 -7.50 -10.54
C LEU A 95 14.80 -8.06 -10.95
N TYR A 96 14.79 -8.95 -11.94
CA TYR A 96 13.60 -9.73 -12.27
C TYR A 96 13.55 -10.96 -11.39
N VAL A 97 12.43 -11.17 -10.70
CA VAL A 97 12.18 -12.35 -9.88
C VAL A 97 10.99 -13.09 -10.45
N THR A 98 11.20 -14.37 -10.80
CA THR A 98 10.16 -15.28 -11.28
C THR A 98 9.88 -16.31 -10.20
N VAL A 99 8.65 -16.34 -9.72
CA VAL A 99 8.16 -17.30 -8.73
C VAL A 99 7.30 -18.32 -9.44
N ARG A 100 7.79 -19.57 -9.53
CA ARG A 100 7.03 -20.71 -10.04
C ARG A 100 6.37 -21.44 -8.89
N TYR A 101 5.08 -21.72 -9.00
CA TYR A 101 4.30 -22.38 -7.97
C TYR A 101 3.24 -23.29 -8.59
N ASN A 102 2.67 -24.18 -7.79
CA ASN A 102 1.55 -25.02 -8.17
C ASN A 102 0.23 -24.30 -7.81
N PRO A 103 -0.59 -23.88 -8.80
CA PRO A 103 -1.78 -23.08 -8.54
C PRO A 103 -2.93 -23.86 -7.87
N LYS A 104 -2.87 -25.20 -7.82
CA LYS A 104 -3.89 -26.02 -7.15
C LYS A 104 -3.59 -26.26 -5.66
N SER A 105 -2.31 -26.26 -5.30
CA SER A 105 -1.86 -26.57 -3.93
C SER A 105 -1.20 -25.40 -3.23
N ASP A 106 -1.04 -24.27 -3.92
CA ASP A 106 -0.38 -23.07 -3.41
C ASP A 106 1.06 -23.30 -2.90
N LYS A 107 1.70 -24.35 -3.40
CA LYS A 107 3.07 -24.74 -3.06
C LYS A 107 4.07 -24.10 -4.00
N LEU A 108 5.11 -23.51 -3.42
CA LEU A 108 6.27 -23.01 -4.16
C LEU A 108 6.96 -24.19 -4.89
N ILE A 109 7.31 -23.98 -6.15
CA ILE A 109 8.10 -24.93 -6.95
C ILE A 109 9.54 -24.42 -7.06
N ARG A 110 9.72 -23.15 -7.45
CA ARG A 110 11.04 -22.54 -7.65
C ARG A 110 10.98 -21.01 -7.61
N ILE A 111 12.07 -20.39 -7.19
CA ILE A 111 12.33 -18.96 -7.41
C ILE A 111 13.55 -18.85 -8.34
N SER A 112 13.47 -17.98 -9.35
CA SER A 112 14.56 -17.68 -10.27
C SER A 112 14.74 -16.17 -10.37
N THR A 113 15.97 -15.72 -10.55
CA THR A 113 16.29 -14.29 -10.63
C THR A 113 17.11 -13.97 -11.88
N LYS A 114 16.92 -12.79 -12.46
CA LYS A 114 17.76 -12.25 -13.53
C LYS A 114 18.04 -10.77 -13.27
N GLU A 115 19.31 -10.42 -13.21
CA GLU A 115 19.77 -9.03 -13.09
C GLU A 115 19.78 -8.34 -14.46
N SER A 116 19.50 -7.05 -14.47
CA SER A 116 19.55 -6.19 -15.65
C SER A 116 20.10 -4.84 -15.22
N HIS A 117 21.34 -4.60 -15.62
CA HIS A 117 21.98 -3.30 -15.54
C HIS A 117 21.53 -2.46 -16.76
N PRO A 118 21.50 -1.12 -16.65
CA PRO A 118 21.26 -0.24 -17.79
C PRO A 118 22.30 -0.41 -18.90
#